data_AF-A0A7J4TL63-F1
#
_entry.id   AF-A0A7J4TL63-F1
#
_cell.length_a   1.000
_cell.length_b   1.000
_cell.length_c   1.000
_cell.angle_alpha   90.00
_cell.angle_beta   90.00
_cell.angle_gamma   90.00
#
_symmetry.space_group_name_H-M   'P 1'
#
loop_
_entity.id
_entity.type
_entity.pdbx_description
1 polymer ?
#
loop_
_entity_poly.entity_id
_entity_poly.type
_entity_poly.pdbx_seq_one_letter_code
_entity_poly.pdbx_strand_id
1 'polypeptide(L)'
;TDATYELLAYREPANYGKKRMVDEDSVLEMNQKTYPNTFDNIDDGYMTITPHTPCPVLYGIRGETMGAVEEAHKLVKVSEPIEFFRVFLTNQHTDMHLQNIDAISKMKQFQCYIVPGTVRTQPVVIEGGHVIFVLEDESGEVECAAYEPTKKFRDVVRHLAPGDQVIVYGGIGNKGTLNVEKIKITSLAPVYEYLNPICDCGKRMKSAGKGKGYKCPRCGSKMPTGSEEDVEVREKREIERMIKPGFYEVPPSARRHLSKPLVRG
;
A
#
# COMPACT_ATOMS: atom_id res chain seq x y z
N THR A 1 20.46 7.21 -16.27
CA THR A 1 20.14 6.40 -15.07
C THR A 1 19.48 7.33 -14.07
N ASP A 2 18.34 6.95 -13.48
CA ASP A 2 17.66 7.76 -12.46
C ASP A 2 18.51 7.81 -11.17
N ALA A 3 18.42 8.90 -10.43
CA ALA A 3 19.14 9.14 -9.17
C ALA A 3 18.39 10.18 -8.32
N THR A 4 18.69 10.19 -7.02
CA THR A 4 18.18 11.18 -6.06
C THR A 4 19.29 11.69 -5.18
N TYR A 5 19.04 12.82 -4.51
CA TYR A 5 19.96 13.39 -3.55
C TYR A 5 19.46 13.13 -2.12
N GLU A 6 20.37 12.78 -1.21
CA GLU A 6 20.09 12.72 0.22
C GLU A 6 21.09 13.59 0.97
N LEU A 7 20.60 14.57 1.71
CA LEU A 7 21.41 15.34 2.67
C LEU A 7 21.35 14.66 4.03
N LEU A 8 22.49 14.21 4.53
CA LEU A 8 22.63 13.67 5.89
C LEU A 8 23.29 14.70 6.79
N ALA A 9 22.62 15.05 7.89
CA ALA A 9 23.18 15.82 8.99
C ALA A 9 23.69 14.88 10.09
N TYR A 10 24.86 15.16 10.65
CA TYR A 10 25.52 14.33 11.66
C TYR A 10 25.61 15.04 13.00
N ARG A 11 25.44 14.27 14.07
CA ARG A 11 25.49 14.72 15.47
C ARG A 11 26.92 14.67 15.97
N GLU A 12 27.23 15.48 16.98
CA GLU A 12 28.46 15.30 17.75
C GLU A 12 28.46 13.95 18.51
N PRO A 13 29.64 13.32 18.74
CA PRO A 13 29.73 12.03 19.44
C PRO A 13 29.11 12.03 20.84
N ALA A 14 29.12 13.19 21.51
CA ALA A 14 28.49 13.37 22.82
C ALA A 14 26.97 13.11 22.82
N ASN A 15 26.34 13.12 21.65
CA ASN A 15 24.89 12.92 21.48
C ASN A 15 24.52 11.54 20.92
N TYR A 16 25.49 10.66 20.64
CA TYR A 16 25.21 9.30 20.17
C TYR A 16 24.39 8.51 21.20
N GLY A 17 23.41 7.74 20.71
CA GLY A 17 22.47 6.99 21.56
C GLY A 17 21.43 7.81 22.31
N LYS A 18 21.54 9.15 22.37
CA LYS A 18 20.53 10.02 22.99
C LYS A 18 19.36 10.27 22.04
N LYS A 19 18.20 10.67 22.59
CA LYS A 19 17.06 11.15 21.78
C LYS A 19 17.52 12.32 20.89
N ARG A 20 17.06 12.34 19.65
CA ARG A 20 17.31 13.43 18.69
C ARG A 20 16.47 14.64 19.04
N MET A 21 17.05 15.83 18.94
CA MET A 21 16.41 17.10 19.28
C MET A 21 16.12 17.89 17.99
N VAL A 22 15.20 17.36 17.17
CA VAL A 22 14.72 17.96 15.91
C VAL A 22 13.30 18.47 16.13
N ASP A 23 13.02 19.70 15.70
CA ASP A 23 11.71 20.35 15.85
C ASP A 23 10.72 19.85 14.79
N GLU A 24 9.69 19.12 15.21
CA GLU A 24 8.68 18.50 14.35
C GLU A 24 7.92 19.52 13.50
N ASP A 25 7.58 20.67 14.07
CA ASP A 25 6.84 21.73 13.36
C ASP A 25 7.69 22.33 12.24
N SER A 26 9.00 22.47 12.45
CA SER A 26 9.93 22.94 11.41
C SER A 26 10.07 21.95 10.25
N VAL A 27 9.99 20.64 10.50
CA VAL A 27 10.03 19.61 9.45
C VAL A 27 8.74 19.60 8.65
N LEU A 28 7.60 19.82 9.31
CA LEU A 28 6.31 19.99 8.64
C LEU A 28 6.32 21.24 7.74
N GLU A 29 6.78 22.37 8.25
CA GLU A 29 6.92 23.62 7.48
C GLU A 29 7.88 23.44 6.28
N MET A 30 9.02 22.79 6.51
CA MET A 30 9.98 22.43 5.46
C MET A 30 9.28 21.60 4.38
N ASN A 31 8.61 20.50 4.75
CA ASN A 31 7.93 19.63 3.79
C ASN A 31 6.87 20.38 2.97
N GLN A 32 6.09 21.27 3.60
CA GLN A 32 5.09 22.08 2.88
C GLN A 32 5.73 23.03 1.85
N LYS A 33 6.93 23.56 2.13
CA LYS A 33 7.63 24.50 1.26
C LYS A 33 8.41 23.83 0.14
N THR A 34 8.92 22.62 0.36
CA THR A 34 9.87 21.98 -0.55
C THR A 34 9.32 20.78 -1.29
N TYR A 35 8.17 20.23 -0.89
CA TYR A 35 7.48 19.18 -1.66
C TYR A 35 6.98 19.73 -3.01
N PRO A 36 7.13 19.00 -4.14
CA PRO A 36 7.68 17.64 -4.28
C PRO A 36 9.20 17.57 -4.54
N ASN A 37 9.91 18.69 -4.57
CA ASN A 37 11.37 18.72 -4.80
C ASN A 37 12.16 18.02 -3.69
N THR A 38 11.57 17.94 -2.49
CA THR A 38 11.91 16.96 -1.46
C THR A 38 10.71 16.06 -1.20
N PHE A 39 10.94 14.82 -0.79
CA PHE A 39 9.88 13.85 -0.56
C PHE A 39 10.24 12.93 0.61
N ASP A 40 9.24 12.19 1.10
CA ASP A 40 9.39 11.23 2.19
C ASP A 40 9.90 11.82 3.51
N ASN A 41 9.47 13.06 3.80
CA ASN A 41 9.86 13.74 5.03
C ASN A 41 8.87 13.55 6.18
N ILE A 42 7.57 13.39 5.86
CA ILE A 42 6.46 13.30 6.82
C ILE A 42 5.50 12.20 6.38
N ASP A 43 4.94 11.47 7.36
CA ASP A 43 3.82 10.55 7.18
C ASP A 43 2.77 10.75 8.28
N ASP A 44 1.60 11.29 7.94
CA ASP A 44 0.48 11.53 8.89
C ASP A 44 0.90 12.23 10.20
N GLY A 45 1.76 13.25 10.08
CA GLY A 45 2.33 14.02 11.20
C GLY A 45 3.61 13.43 11.81
N TYR A 46 4.00 12.22 11.44
CA TYR A 46 5.24 11.59 11.89
C TYR A 46 6.43 11.97 11.01
N MET A 47 7.55 12.37 11.62
CA MET A 47 8.80 12.65 10.92
C MET A 47 9.51 11.37 10.47
N THR A 48 9.67 11.20 9.17
CA THR A 48 10.36 10.04 8.57
C THR A 48 11.85 10.30 8.31
N ILE A 49 12.31 11.55 8.44
CA ILE A 49 13.71 11.94 8.21
C ILE A 49 14.67 11.54 9.34
N THR A 50 14.17 11.28 10.55
CA THR A 50 15.01 10.97 11.72
C THR A 50 15.12 9.46 11.95
N PRO A 51 16.33 8.88 12.03
CA PRO A 51 16.49 7.46 12.31
C PRO A 51 16.19 7.11 13.78
N HIS A 52 15.78 5.87 14.03
CA HIS A 52 15.47 5.32 15.37
C HIS A 52 16.57 4.41 15.91
N THR A 53 17.80 4.65 15.51
CA THR A 53 18.99 3.88 15.90
C THR A 53 19.96 4.76 16.69
N PRO A 54 20.89 4.16 17.47
CA PRO A 54 21.92 4.90 18.21
C PRO A 54 23.04 5.46 17.29
N CYS A 55 22.76 5.57 15.99
CA CYS A 55 23.71 5.99 14.96
C CYS A 55 24.04 7.50 15.01
N PRO A 56 25.10 7.93 14.30
CA PRO A 56 25.54 9.34 14.31
C PRO A 56 24.66 10.28 13.49
N VAL A 57 23.75 9.76 12.65
CA VAL A 57 22.90 10.57 11.77
C VAL A 57 21.82 11.28 12.61
N LEU A 58 21.71 12.59 12.47
CA LEU A 58 20.65 13.41 13.06
C LEU A 58 19.36 13.28 12.25
N TYR A 59 19.42 13.58 10.96
CA TYR A 59 18.34 13.36 10.01
C TYR A 59 18.88 13.21 8.58
N GLY A 60 18.04 12.69 7.68
CA GLY A 60 18.27 12.61 6.25
C GLY A 60 17.12 13.22 5.45
N ILE A 61 17.40 14.19 4.58
CA ILE A 61 16.41 14.82 3.70
C ILE A 61 16.64 14.33 2.27
N ARG A 62 15.60 13.80 1.63
CA ARG A 62 15.65 13.27 0.26
C ARG A 62 15.02 14.24 -0.73
N GLY A 63 15.60 14.35 -1.92
CA GLY A 63 15.06 15.23 -2.95
C GLY A 63 15.61 15.00 -4.36
N GLU A 64 15.07 15.76 -5.31
CA GLU A 64 15.40 15.67 -6.74
C GLU A 64 16.71 16.34 -7.10
N THR A 65 17.12 17.35 -6.35
CA THR A 65 18.33 18.14 -6.65
C THR A 65 19.12 18.45 -5.39
N MET A 66 20.41 18.67 -5.56
CA MET A 66 21.30 19.14 -4.48
C MET A 66 20.78 20.43 -3.85
N GLY A 67 20.36 21.40 -4.65
CA GLY A 67 19.82 22.67 -4.14
C GLY A 67 18.54 22.50 -3.33
N ALA A 68 17.64 21.59 -3.73
CA ALA A 68 16.40 21.35 -2.99
C ALA A 68 16.66 20.81 -1.57
N VAL A 69 17.58 19.84 -1.43
CA VAL A 69 17.91 19.29 -0.12
C VAL A 69 18.71 20.27 0.75
N GLU A 70 19.53 21.13 0.15
CA GLU A 70 20.24 22.21 0.86
C GLU A 70 19.28 23.31 1.36
N GLU A 71 18.30 23.73 0.55
CA GLU A 71 17.27 24.68 1.00
C GLU A 71 16.40 24.08 2.10
N ALA A 72 16.01 22.82 1.97
CA ALA A 72 15.27 22.11 3.01
C ALA A 72 16.06 22.02 4.33
N HIS A 73 17.36 21.74 4.27
CA HIS A 73 18.23 21.70 5.45
C HIS A 73 18.23 23.01 6.23
N LYS A 74 18.18 24.17 5.55
CA LYS A 74 18.15 25.50 6.21
C LYS A 74 16.85 25.76 6.97
N LEU A 75 15.77 25.08 6.62
CA LEU A 75 14.44 25.25 7.23
C LEU A 75 14.26 24.40 8.50
N VAL A 76 14.97 23.26 8.60
CA VAL A 76 14.86 22.35 9.75
C VAL A 76 15.56 22.94 10.97
N LYS A 77 14.81 23.12 12.07
CA LYS A 77 15.33 23.61 13.34
C LYS A 77 15.72 22.45 14.24
N VAL A 78 16.88 22.58 14.88
CA VAL A 78 17.42 21.58 15.81
C VAL A 78 17.90 22.25 17.09
N SER A 79 17.73 21.56 18.23
CA SER A 79 18.19 22.02 19.55
C SER A 79 19.45 21.30 20.02
N GLU A 80 20.19 20.68 19.09
CA GLU A 80 21.51 20.07 19.31
C GLU A 80 22.49 20.49 18.21
N PRO A 81 23.80 20.51 18.48
CA PRO A 81 24.79 20.87 17.48
C PRO A 81 24.86 19.84 16.35
N ILE A 82 24.92 20.36 15.11
CA ILE A 82 25.24 19.59 13.91
C ILE A 82 26.76 19.67 13.74
N GLU A 83 27.44 18.53 13.82
CA GLU A 83 28.91 18.47 13.64
C GLU A 83 29.28 18.77 12.18
N PHE A 84 28.57 18.15 11.24
CA PHE A 84 28.66 18.43 9.81
C PHE A 84 27.44 17.88 9.08
N PHE A 85 27.28 18.27 7.81
CA PHE A 85 26.33 17.65 6.88
C PHE A 85 27.00 17.37 5.53
N ARG A 86 26.45 16.43 4.77
CA ARG A 86 26.91 16.09 3.41
C ARG A 86 25.72 15.73 2.53
N VAL A 87 25.77 16.15 1.27
CA VAL A 87 24.84 15.71 0.23
C VAL A 87 25.44 14.53 -0.53
N PHE A 88 24.65 13.47 -0.68
CA PHE A 88 25.01 12.27 -1.43
C PHE A 88 24.13 12.16 -2.67
N LEU A 89 24.73 11.78 -3.79
CA LEU A 89 24.00 11.26 -4.94
C LEU A 89 23.75 9.77 -4.71
N THR A 90 22.50 9.34 -4.81
CA THR A 90 22.06 8.01 -4.40
C THR A 90 21.19 7.35 -5.46
N ASN A 91 21.07 6.02 -5.37
CA ASN A 91 20.08 5.25 -6.11
C ASN A 91 18.76 5.09 -5.33
N GLN A 92 18.55 5.82 -4.23
CA GLN A 92 17.31 5.72 -3.47
C GLN A 92 16.13 6.20 -4.31
N HIS A 93 14.96 5.59 -4.11
CA HIS A 93 13.71 5.98 -4.77
C HIS A 93 13.75 5.87 -6.30
N THR A 94 14.48 4.89 -6.84
CA THR A 94 14.68 4.71 -8.31
C THR A 94 14.07 3.43 -8.86
N ASP A 95 13.54 2.54 -8.02
CA ASP A 95 13.13 1.18 -8.38
C ASP A 95 14.27 0.34 -9.03
N MET A 96 15.54 0.73 -8.83
CA MET A 96 16.70 0.05 -9.44
C MET A 96 16.85 -1.42 -9.03
N HIS A 97 16.24 -1.84 -7.92
CA HIS A 97 16.22 -3.24 -7.47
C HIS A 97 15.16 -4.10 -8.18
N LEU A 98 14.22 -3.50 -8.90
CA LEU A 98 13.13 -4.21 -9.53
C LEU A 98 13.51 -4.67 -10.92
N GLN A 99 13.20 -5.93 -11.23
CA GLN A 99 13.33 -6.48 -12.57
C GLN A 99 11.96 -6.84 -13.14
N ASN A 100 11.80 -6.67 -14.45
CA ASN A 100 10.62 -7.20 -15.14
C ASN A 100 10.70 -8.73 -15.19
N ILE A 101 9.56 -9.39 -15.10
CA ILE A 101 9.44 -10.83 -15.24
C ILE A 101 8.34 -11.16 -16.24
N ASP A 102 8.56 -12.19 -17.07
CA ASP A 102 7.54 -12.65 -18.02
C ASP A 102 6.59 -13.68 -17.42
N ALA A 103 6.97 -14.29 -16.29
CA ALA A 103 6.29 -15.45 -15.71
C ALA A 103 6.59 -15.58 -14.22
N ILE A 104 5.56 -15.73 -13.40
CA ILE A 104 5.62 -15.96 -11.95
C ILE A 104 6.48 -17.19 -11.62
N SER A 105 6.39 -18.28 -12.40
CA SER A 105 7.20 -19.49 -12.24
C SER A 105 8.73 -19.26 -12.29
N LYS A 106 9.19 -18.16 -12.91
CA LYS A 106 10.62 -17.82 -13.00
C LYS A 106 11.13 -17.07 -11.77
N MET A 107 10.24 -16.63 -10.88
CA MET A 107 10.62 -15.87 -9.70
C MET A 107 11.42 -16.73 -8.71
N LYS A 108 12.36 -16.08 -8.05
CA LYS A 108 13.27 -16.66 -7.07
C LYS A 108 13.26 -15.83 -5.79
N GLN A 109 13.48 -16.51 -4.68
CA GLN A 109 13.70 -15.87 -3.38
C GLN A 109 14.89 -14.90 -3.42
N PHE A 110 14.86 -13.91 -2.52
CA PHE A 110 15.88 -12.86 -2.37
C PHE A 110 16.05 -11.95 -3.60
N GLN A 111 14.99 -11.80 -4.39
CA GLN A 111 14.95 -10.93 -5.55
C GLN A 111 13.68 -10.08 -5.56
N CYS A 112 13.68 -8.98 -6.31
CA CYS A 112 12.55 -8.06 -6.38
C CYS A 112 12.09 -7.89 -7.83
N TYR A 113 10.78 -7.76 -8.03
CA TYR A 113 10.13 -7.89 -9.33
C TYR A 113 9.02 -6.87 -9.55
N ILE A 114 8.73 -6.63 -10.83
CA ILE A 114 7.50 -6.04 -11.33
C ILE A 114 6.68 -7.19 -11.93
N VAL A 115 5.57 -7.54 -11.30
CA VAL A 115 4.81 -8.77 -11.57
C VAL A 115 3.39 -8.40 -12.04
N PRO A 116 3.11 -8.45 -13.35
CA PRO A 116 1.73 -8.42 -13.84
C PRO A 116 1.04 -9.75 -13.49
N GLY A 117 -0.23 -9.69 -13.11
CA GLY A 117 -1.00 -10.90 -12.85
C GLY A 117 -2.46 -10.62 -12.49
N THR A 118 -3.19 -11.70 -12.26
CA THR A 118 -4.59 -11.69 -11.83
C THR A 118 -4.68 -12.04 -10.35
N VAL A 119 -5.47 -11.31 -9.58
CA VAL A 119 -5.78 -11.69 -8.20
C VAL A 119 -6.60 -12.99 -8.24
N ARG A 120 -6.07 -14.07 -7.65
CA ARG A 120 -6.72 -15.39 -7.60
C ARG A 120 -7.69 -15.52 -6.44
N THR A 121 -7.30 -15.03 -5.27
CA THR A 121 -8.03 -15.24 -4.01
C THR A 121 -8.51 -13.94 -3.41
N GLN A 122 -9.59 -14.01 -2.62
CA GLN A 122 -10.01 -12.87 -1.80
C GLN A 122 -8.92 -12.56 -0.78
N PRO A 123 -8.48 -11.30 -0.63
CA PRO A 123 -7.53 -10.90 0.40
C PRO A 123 -8.00 -11.29 1.81
N VAL A 124 -7.10 -11.89 2.59
CA VAL A 124 -7.36 -12.35 3.96
C VAL A 124 -6.50 -11.56 4.94
N VAL A 125 -7.12 -11.11 6.04
CA VAL A 125 -6.39 -10.50 7.15
C VAL A 125 -5.93 -11.61 8.11
N ILE A 126 -4.63 -11.67 8.38
CA ILE A 126 -4.04 -12.63 9.33
C ILE A 126 -3.64 -11.95 10.64
N GLU A 127 -3.22 -12.76 11.62
CA GLU A 127 -2.71 -12.28 12.91
C GLU A 127 -1.59 -11.25 12.72
N GLY A 128 -1.58 -10.21 13.57
CA GLY A 128 -0.72 -9.04 13.39
C GLY A 128 -1.24 -8.02 12.38
N GLY A 129 -2.38 -8.29 11.72
CA GLY A 129 -3.05 -7.35 10.82
C GLY A 129 -2.46 -7.32 9.41
N HIS A 130 -1.63 -8.28 9.02
CA HIS A 130 -1.14 -8.38 7.64
C HIS A 130 -2.28 -8.79 6.70
N VAL A 131 -2.22 -8.35 5.44
CA VAL A 131 -3.19 -8.74 4.40
C VAL A 131 -2.47 -9.58 3.37
N ILE A 132 -2.98 -10.78 3.12
CA ILE A 132 -2.41 -11.74 2.17
C ILE A 132 -3.41 -11.98 1.05
N PHE A 133 -2.94 -12.02 -0.18
CA PHE A 133 -3.71 -12.46 -1.35
C PHE A 133 -2.80 -13.27 -2.28
N VAL A 134 -3.39 -14.02 -3.20
CA VAL A 134 -2.62 -14.78 -4.19
C VAL A 134 -2.75 -14.10 -5.55
N LEU A 135 -1.61 -13.94 -6.22
CA LEU A 135 -1.51 -13.47 -7.60
C LEU A 135 -1.18 -14.66 -8.49
N GLU A 136 -1.85 -14.78 -9.63
CA GLU A 136 -1.62 -15.84 -10.61
C GLU A 136 -1.40 -15.30 -12.03
N ASP A 137 -0.67 -16.07 -12.81
CA ASP A 137 -0.54 -15.96 -14.26
C ASP A 137 -0.62 -17.36 -14.89
N GLU A 138 -0.45 -17.46 -16.21
CA GLU A 138 -0.50 -18.75 -16.92
C GLU A 138 0.57 -19.76 -16.47
N SER A 139 1.64 -19.27 -15.84
CA SER A 139 2.80 -20.07 -15.45
C SER A 139 2.75 -20.57 -14.00
N GLY A 140 1.97 -19.91 -13.14
CA GLY A 140 1.85 -20.29 -11.73
C GLY A 140 1.28 -19.19 -10.85
N GLU A 141 1.52 -19.32 -9.56
CA GLU A 141 1.01 -18.41 -8.54
C GLU A 141 2.05 -17.99 -7.51
N VAL A 142 1.84 -16.85 -6.88
CA VAL A 142 2.65 -16.33 -5.78
C VAL A 142 1.76 -15.71 -4.70
N GLU A 143 2.08 -16.01 -3.45
CA GLU A 143 1.48 -15.32 -2.31
C GLU A 143 2.05 -13.90 -2.20
N CYS A 144 1.18 -12.90 -2.12
CA CYS A 144 1.51 -11.49 -1.95
C CYS A 144 1.08 -11.01 -0.56
N ALA A 145 1.92 -10.21 0.09
CA ALA A 145 1.63 -9.67 1.42
C ALA A 145 1.81 -8.16 1.52
N ALA A 146 0.80 -7.51 2.10
CA ALA A 146 0.87 -6.16 2.64
C ALA A 146 0.91 -6.22 4.18
N TYR A 147 2.11 -6.04 4.75
CA TYR A 147 2.32 -6.16 6.20
C TYR A 147 1.74 -5.01 7.00
N GLU A 148 1.65 -5.19 8.32
CA GLU A 148 1.11 -4.21 9.26
C GLU A 148 1.75 -2.82 9.10
N PRO A 149 3.08 -2.72 8.95
CA PRO A 149 3.74 -1.42 8.84
C PRO A 149 3.29 -0.60 7.63
N THR A 150 2.67 -1.22 6.61
CA THR A 150 2.17 -0.51 5.42
C THR A 150 0.89 0.32 5.67
N LYS A 151 0.31 0.27 6.88
CA LYS A 151 -0.81 1.12 7.34
C LYS A 151 -2.00 1.15 6.34
N LYS A 152 -2.36 2.34 5.84
CA LYS A 152 -3.50 2.61 4.94
C LYS A 152 -3.38 1.89 3.59
N PHE A 153 -2.16 1.49 3.19
CA PHE A 153 -1.97 0.67 1.98
C PHE A 153 -2.72 -0.67 2.06
N ARG A 154 -2.84 -1.25 3.27
CA ARG A 154 -3.63 -2.46 3.49
C ARG A 154 -5.11 -2.28 3.14
N ASP A 155 -5.65 -1.07 3.25
CA ASP A 155 -7.05 -0.80 2.90
C ASP A 155 -7.27 -0.99 1.40
N VAL A 156 -6.34 -0.54 0.56
CA VAL A 156 -6.38 -0.81 -0.89
C VAL A 156 -6.39 -2.31 -1.15
N VAL A 157 -5.44 -3.03 -0.54
CA VAL A 157 -5.29 -4.47 -0.75
C VAL A 157 -6.52 -5.24 -0.27
N ARG A 158 -7.20 -4.83 0.82
CA ARG A 158 -8.44 -5.46 1.30
C ARG A 158 -9.60 -5.39 0.31
N HIS A 159 -9.63 -4.36 -0.55
CA HIS A 159 -10.71 -4.17 -1.53
C HIS A 159 -10.46 -4.88 -2.86
N LEU A 160 -9.30 -5.53 -3.04
CA LEU A 160 -9.07 -6.40 -4.19
C LEU A 160 -10.01 -7.60 -4.15
N ALA A 161 -10.30 -8.15 -5.32
CA ALA A 161 -11.17 -9.30 -5.50
C ALA A 161 -10.60 -10.24 -6.58
N PRO A 162 -10.97 -11.54 -6.55
CA PRO A 162 -10.63 -12.46 -7.61
C PRO A 162 -11.00 -11.93 -9.00
N GLY A 163 -10.07 -12.03 -9.95
CA GLY A 163 -10.21 -11.53 -11.32
C GLY A 163 -9.65 -10.12 -11.57
N ASP A 164 -9.33 -9.36 -10.52
CA ASP A 164 -8.67 -8.05 -10.69
C ASP A 164 -7.32 -8.21 -11.38
N GLN A 165 -7.06 -7.36 -12.38
CA GLN A 165 -5.77 -7.31 -13.06
C GLN A 165 -4.91 -6.26 -12.37
N VAL A 166 -3.72 -6.67 -11.95
CA VAL A 166 -2.80 -5.82 -11.21
C VAL A 166 -1.35 -6.01 -11.66
N ILE A 167 -0.52 -5.01 -11.39
CA ILE A 167 0.94 -5.10 -11.46
C ILE A 167 1.48 -4.86 -10.05
N VAL A 168 2.10 -5.87 -9.47
CA VAL A 168 2.66 -5.82 -8.12
C VAL A 168 4.15 -5.53 -8.19
N TYR A 169 4.62 -4.60 -7.36
CA TYR A 169 6.03 -4.23 -7.22
C TYR A 169 6.47 -4.68 -5.83
N GLY A 170 7.50 -5.52 -5.74
CA GLY A 170 7.89 -6.05 -4.43
C GLY A 170 9.07 -7.01 -4.44
N GLY A 171 9.45 -7.45 -3.24
CA GLY A 171 10.57 -8.36 -3.02
C GLY A 171 10.15 -9.70 -2.41
N ILE A 172 10.72 -10.80 -2.88
CA ILE A 172 10.48 -12.13 -2.33
C ILE A 172 11.51 -12.42 -1.23
N GLY A 173 11.01 -12.63 -0.01
CA GLY A 173 11.84 -13.01 1.14
C GLY A 173 12.15 -14.51 1.20
N ASN A 174 12.69 -14.93 2.35
CA ASN A 174 12.96 -16.35 2.64
C ASN A 174 11.71 -17.24 2.70
N LYS A 175 10.53 -16.67 2.97
CA LYS A 175 9.25 -17.39 3.03
C LYS A 175 8.62 -17.65 1.66
N GLY A 176 9.16 -17.09 0.58
CA GLY A 176 8.58 -17.19 -0.76
C GLY A 176 7.41 -16.23 -1.03
N THR A 177 6.91 -15.52 -0.01
CA THR A 177 5.90 -14.47 -0.15
C THR A 177 6.50 -13.20 -0.79
N LEU A 178 5.77 -12.61 -1.73
CA LEU A 178 6.07 -11.33 -2.36
C LEU A 178 5.62 -10.17 -1.45
N ASN A 179 6.58 -9.44 -0.89
CA ASN A 179 6.35 -8.29 -0.02
C ASN A 179 6.03 -7.06 -0.89
N VAL A 180 4.78 -6.59 -0.84
CA VAL A 180 4.30 -5.53 -1.73
C VAL A 180 4.80 -4.15 -1.29
N GLU A 181 5.43 -3.42 -2.20
CA GLU A 181 5.91 -2.04 -2.04
C GLU A 181 5.00 -1.02 -2.74
N LYS A 182 4.46 -1.41 -3.90
CA LYS A 182 3.56 -0.61 -4.74
C LYS A 182 2.70 -1.56 -5.56
N ILE A 183 1.48 -1.13 -5.90
CA ILE A 183 0.57 -1.90 -6.75
C ILE A 183 -0.08 -0.96 -7.77
N LYS A 184 -0.16 -1.41 -9.01
CA LYS A 184 -0.96 -0.77 -10.05
C LYS A 184 -2.16 -1.63 -10.35
N ILE A 185 -3.36 -1.11 -10.15
CA ILE A 185 -4.59 -1.77 -10.58
C ILE A 185 -4.82 -1.38 -12.04
N THR A 186 -4.80 -2.36 -12.94
CA THR A 186 -5.01 -2.14 -14.39
C THR A 186 -6.48 -2.30 -14.76
N SER A 187 -7.18 -3.28 -14.18
CA SER A 187 -8.63 -3.41 -14.31
C SER A 187 -9.26 -4.06 -13.07
N LEU A 188 -10.53 -3.74 -12.85
CA LEU A 188 -11.32 -4.23 -11.73
C LEU A 188 -12.35 -5.22 -12.25
N ALA A 189 -12.37 -6.44 -11.71
CA ALA A 189 -13.43 -7.40 -11.99
C ALA A 189 -14.75 -6.97 -11.33
N PRO A 190 -15.90 -7.17 -11.98
CA PRO A 190 -17.18 -6.84 -11.36
C PRO A 190 -17.45 -7.80 -10.19
N VAL A 191 -17.74 -7.25 -9.01
CA VAL A 191 -18.12 -8.02 -7.83
C VAL A 191 -19.60 -7.82 -7.59
N TYR A 192 -20.34 -8.89 -7.31
CA TYR A 192 -21.79 -8.84 -7.15
C TYR A 192 -22.23 -9.26 -5.76
N GLU A 193 -23.22 -8.57 -5.21
CA GLU A 193 -24.03 -9.04 -4.10
C GLU A 193 -25.37 -9.58 -4.63
N TYR A 194 -25.90 -10.60 -3.97
CA TYR A 194 -27.22 -11.15 -4.25
C TYR A 194 -28.16 -10.79 -3.12
N LEU A 195 -29.07 -9.86 -3.39
CA LEU A 195 -30.05 -9.40 -2.42
C LEU A 195 -31.32 -10.23 -2.53
N ASN A 196 -31.96 -10.49 -1.39
CA ASN A 196 -33.27 -11.12 -1.38
C ASN A 196 -34.29 -10.27 -2.19
N PRO A 197 -35.34 -10.89 -2.74
CA PRO A 197 -36.38 -10.17 -3.48
C PRO A 197 -37.08 -9.11 -2.62
N ILE A 198 -37.62 -8.11 -3.30
CA ILE A 198 -38.51 -7.10 -2.72
C ILE A 198 -39.93 -7.65 -2.81
N CYS A 199 -40.66 -7.66 -1.69
CA CYS A 199 -42.09 -7.97 -1.68
C CYS A 199 -42.88 -6.78 -2.23
N ASP A 200 -44.04 -7.01 -2.84
CA ASP A 200 -44.97 -5.98 -3.36
C ASP A 200 -45.28 -4.85 -2.36
N CYS A 201 -45.20 -5.12 -1.05
CA CYS A 201 -45.34 -4.10 -0.01
C CYS A 201 -44.09 -3.20 0.20
N GLY A 202 -43.08 -3.32 -0.67
CA GLY A 202 -41.81 -2.58 -0.68
C GLY A 202 -40.75 -3.07 0.31
N LYS A 203 -41.03 -4.10 1.13
CA LYS A 203 -40.07 -4.64 2.11
C LYS A 203 -39.25 -5.78 1.51
N ARG A 204 -37.94 -5.73 1.77
CA ARG A 204 -36.99 -6.81 1.49
C ARG A 204 -37.40 -8.09 2.24
N MET A 205 -37.55 -9.20 1.52
CA MET A 205 -37.94 -10.47 2.12
C MET A 205 -36.77 -11.11 2.88
N LYS A 206 -37.07 -12.00 3.84
CA LYS A 206 -36.08 -12.79 4.59
C LYS A 206 -36.13 -14.25 4.13
N SER A 207 -35.03 -14.99 4.28
CA SER A 207 -35.04 -16.45 4.05
C SER A 207 -36.04 -17.12 5.00
N ALA A 208 -36.85 -18.04 4.47
CA ALA A 208 -37.79 -18.85 5.25
C ALA A 208 -37.20 -20.20 5.70
N GLY A 209 -35.89 -20.40 5.48
CA GLY A 209 -35.17 -21.65 5.74
C GLY A 209 -34.69 -22.32 4.44
N LYS A 210 -33.77 -23.29 4.57
CA LYS A 210 -33.20 -24.04 3.44
C LYS A 210 -34.33 -24.66 2.60
N GLY A 211 -34.39 -24.32 1.31
CA GLY A 211 -35.39 -24.81 0.36
C GLY A 211 -36.84 -24.36 0.61
N LYS A 212 -37.06 -23.33 1.43
CA LYS A 212 -38.41 -22.82 1.77
C LYS A 212 -38.72 -21.45 1.15
N GLY A 213 -37.84 -20.94 0.28
CA GLY A 213 -37.95 -19.63 -0.34
C GLY A 213 -37.83 -18.46 0.62
N TYR A 214 -38.61 -17.40 0.36
CA TYR A 214 -38.54 -16.14 1.09
C TYR A 214 -39.87 -15.76 1.73
N LYS A 215 -39.84 -15.13 2.90
CA LYS A 215 -41.01 -14.62 3.60
C LYS A 215 -40.85 -13.13 3.88
N CYS A 216 -41.89 -12.35 3.57
CA CYS A 216 -41.92 -10.95 3.91
C CYS A 216 -42.14 -10.77 5.42
N PRO A 217 -41.28 -10.00 6.13
CA PRO A 217 -41.45 -9.75 7.56
C PRO A 217 -42.63 -8.82 7.88
N ARG A 218 -43.17 -8.07 6.90
CA ARG A 218 -44.28 -7.12 7.11
C ARG A 218 -45.64 -7.77 6.85
N CYS A 219 -45.90 -8.22 5.62
CA CYS A 219 -47.22 -8.74 5.23
C CYS A 219 -47.33 -10.26 5.37
N GLY A 220 -46.23 -10.97 5.65
CA GLY A 220 -46.23 -12.43 5.77
C GLY A 220 -46.29 -13.20 4.45
N SER A 221 -46.43 -12.51 3.29
CA SER A 221 -46.39 -13.11 1.96
C SER A 221 -45.15 -13.98 1.79
N LYS A 222 -45.33 -15.13 1.14
CA LYS A 222 -44.26 -16.08 0.86
C LYS A 222 -44.03 -16.13 -0.64
N MET A 223 -42.77 -16.09 -1.03
CA MET A 223 -42.32 -16.49 -2.36
C MET A 223 -41.81 -17.93 -2.23
N PRO A 224 -42.52 -18.92 -2.79
CA PRO A 224 -41.95 -20.26 -2.93
C PRO A 224 -40.77 -20.18 -3.89
N THR A 225 -39.73 -20.98 -3.64
CA THR A 225 -38.70 -21.25 -4.64
C THR A 225 -38.71 -22.74 -4.94
N GLY A 226 -38.84 -23.10 -6.21
CA GLY A 226 -38.76 -24.45 -6.70
C GLY A 226 -37.49 -24.58 -7.54
N SER A 227 -36.64 -25.56 -7.21
CA SER A 227 -35.44 -25.95 -7.96
C SER A 227 -34.41 -24.83 -8.22
N GLU A 228 -33.36 -25.15 -8.98
CA GLU A 228 -32.07 -24.45 -9.17
C GLU A 228 -32.13 -22.95 -9.57
N GLU A 229 -33.34 -22.39 -9.72
CA GLU A 229 -33.69 -20.99 -10.00
C GLU A 229 -33.63 -20.06 -8.75
N ASP A 230 -33.20 -20.56 -7.59
CA ASP A 230 -32.97 -19.78 -6.35
C ASP A 230 -32.07 -18.54 -6.54
N VAL A 231 -31.25 -18.52 -7.60
CA VAL A 231 -30.34 -17.44 -7.97
C VAL A 231 -31.03 -16.34 -8.81
N GLU A 232 -32.04 -16.67 -9.62
CA GLU A 232 -32.69 -15.70 -10.53
C GLU A 232 -33.67 -14.76 -9.81
N VAL A 233 -34.23 -15.19 -8.68
CA VAL A 233 -35.14 -14.34 -7.88
C VAL A 233 -34.37 -13.32 -7.03
N ARG A 234 -33.07 -13.53 -6.83
CA ARG A 234 -32.23 -12.58 -6.11
C ARG A 234 -31.85 -11.45 -7.05
N GLU A 235 -32.03 -10.23 -6.56
CA GLU A 235 -31.53 -9.06 -7.24
C GLU A 235 -30.00 -9.12 -7.24
N LYS A 236 -29.42 -9.32 -8.43
CA LYS A 236 -27.98 -9.24 -8.65
C LYS A 236 -27.59 -7.76 -8.75
N ARG A 237 -26.79 -7.29 -7.80
CA ARG A 237 -26.33 -5.91 -7.75
C ARG A 237 -24.81 -5.87 -7.78
N GLU A 238 -24.25 -5.09 -8.68
CA GLU A 238 -22.81 -4.84 -8.68
C GLU A 238 -22.42 -3.96 -7.49
N ILE A 239 -21.38 -4.38 -6.77
CA ILE A 239 -20.83 -3.68 -5.62
C ILE A 239 -19.82 -2.66 -6.13
N GLU A 240 -20.10 -1.38 -5.86
CA GLU A 240 -19.11 -0.32 -6.07
C GLU A 240 -18.01 -0.45 -5.01
N ARG A 241 -16.76 -0.62 -5.46
CA ARG A 241 -15.61 -0.80 -4.59
C ARG A 241 -14.89 0.53 -4.35
N MET A 242 -14.32 0.69 -3.16
CA MET A 242 -13.58 1.90 -2.73
C MET A 242 -12.19 2.04 -3.37
N ILE A 243 -11.95 1.36 -4.49
CA ILE A 243 -10.69 1.36 -5.24
C ILE A 243 -11.00 1.63 -6.71
N LYS A 244 -10.06 2.28 -7.39
CA LYS A 244 -10.11 2.59 -8.82
C LYS A 244 -8.85 2.08 -9.52
N PRO A 245 -8.88 1.83 -10.84
CA PRO A 245 -7.66 1.62 -11.61
C PRO A 245 -6.68 2.77 -11.40
N GLY A 246 -5.39 2.45 -11.26
CA GLY A 246 -4.36 3.43 -10.89
C GLY A 246 -3.28 2.85 -9.99
N PHE A 247 -2.33 3.69 -9.64
CA PHE A 247 -1.24 3.33 -8.74
C PHE A 247 -1.58 3.60 -7.28
N TYR A 248 -1.13 2.71 -6.42
CA TYR A 248 -1.17 2.84 -4.97
C TYR A 248 0.19 2.43 -4.41
N GLU A 249 0.68 3.14 -3.40
CA GLU A 249 1.96 2.87 -2.76
C GLU A 249 1.86 2.86 -1.24
N VAL A 250 2.86 2.27 -0.60
CA VAL A 250 3.01 2.33 0.85
C VAL A 250 3.27 3.77 1.31
N PRO A 251 2.86 4.14 2.55
CA PRO A 251 3.14 5.46 3.08
C PRO A 251 4.64 5.68 3.33
N PRO A 252 5.11 6.94 3.47
CA PRO A 252 6.52 7.24 3.63
C PRO A 252 7.21 6.53 4.80
N SER A 253 6.52 6.31 5.92
CA SER A 253 7.11 5.58 7.07
C SER A 253 7.41 4.11 6.77
N ALA A 254 6.77 3.53 5.76
CA ALA A 254 6.91 2.14 5.35
C ALA A 254 7.71 1.98 4.05
N ARG A 255 8.13 3.08 3.43
CA ARG A 255 8.83 3.03 2.14
C ARG A 255 10.25 2.51 2.32
N ARG A 256 10.62 1.54 1.47
CA ARG A 256 12.00 1.03 1.42
C ARG A 256 12.87 2.00 0.64
N HIS A 257 14.16 2.06 0.96
CA HIS A 257 15.11 3.01 0.37
C HIS A 257 15.10 3.07 -1.16
N LEU A 258 14.91 1.94 -1.84
CA LEU A 258 14.98 1.89 -3.31
C LEU A 258 13.62 2.08 -4.00
N SER A 259 12.51 1.93 -3.27
CA SER A 259 11.16 2.00 -3.84
C SER A 259 10.88 3.42 -4.34
N LYS A 260 10.61 3.57 -5.64
CA LYS A 260 10.31 4.86 -6.27
C LYS A 260 8.89 5.31 -5.91
N PRO A 261 8.75 6.47 -5.25
CA PRO A 261 7.46 6.98 -4.84
C PRO A 261 6.69 7.57 -6.03
N LEU A 262 5.36 7.56 -5.95
CA LEU A 262 4.50 8.00 -7.07
C LEU A 262 4.67 9.48 -7.42
N VAL A 263 5.11 10.30 -6.47
CA VAL A 263 5.43 11.71 -6.73
C VAL A 263 6.53 11.89 -7.79
N ARG A 264 7.37 10.86 -8.02
CA ARG A 264 8.48 10.87 -9.00
C ARG A 264 8.11 10.27 -10.37
N GLY A 265 6.84 9.99 -10.63
CA GLY A 265 6.33 9.46 -11.91
C GLY A 265 5.75 8.06 -11.83
#